data_AF-A0A453MBM5-F1
#
_entry.id   AF-A0A453MBM5-F1
#
_cell.length_a   1.000
_cell.length_b   1.000
_cell.length_c   1.000
_cell.angle_alpha   90.00
_cell.angle_beta   90.00
_cell.angle_gamma   90.00
#
_symmetry.space_group_name_H-M   'P 1'
#
loop_
_entity.id
_entity.type
_entity.pdbx_description
1 polymer ?
#
loop_
_entity_poly.entity_id
_entity_poly.type
_entity_poly.pdbx_seq_one_letter_code
_entity_poly.pdbx_strand_id
1 'polypeptide(L)'
;TATPAIRRPNRAPPQPLQVSSQAIRRRKIEPSSPLLRRCSRTRSTEMWKHHRVLGSVAALLLLLALVLPSIQTQKQSAREKAAMAAEPARRLAGGIVDSLGRENDPYIVDLARFAVSEHNKEGNTQLELEKVVKVKEQAVAGRLYYITIQVDEGGAKKLYEAKVLEQLWLDVKKLVEFKPAEGASPNV
;
A
#
# COMPACT_ATOMS: atom_id res chain seq x y z
N THR A 1 62.90 8.67 2.02
CA THR A 1 61.55 9.25 2.25
C THR A 1 60.58 8.12 2.48
N ALA A 2 60.23 7.86 3.75
CA ALA A 2 59.37 6.73 4.15
C ALA A 2 57.94 7.23 4.43
N THR A 3 56.96 6.64 3.76
CA THR A 3 55.52 6.93 3.91
C THR A 3 54.96 6.28 5.18
N PRO A 4 54.17 6.97 6.02
CA PRO A 4 53.52 6.32 7.15
C PRO A 4 52.16 5.73 6.75
N ALA A 5 51.93 4.47 7.12
CA ALA A 5 50.67 3.76 6.97
C ALA A 5 49.69 4.16 8.09
N ILE A 6 48.49 4.61 7.71
CA ILE A 6 47.40 5.00 8.62
C ILE A 6 46.64 3.73 9.06
N ARG A 7 46.74 3.38 10.35
CA ARG A 7 45.92 2.34 11.01
C ARG A 7 44.48 2.82 11.14
N ARG A 8 43.52 2.04 10.65
CA ARG A 8 42.09 2.21 10.97
C ARG A 8 41.78 1.61 12.37
N PRO A 9 40.95 2.26 13.20
CA PRO A 9 40.52 1.69 14.47
C PRO A 9 39.39 0.67 14.28
N ASN A 10 39.48 -0.44 15.02
CA ASN A 10 38.47 -1.50 15.11
C ASN A 10 37.18 -0.97 15.75
N ARG A 11 36.05 -1.09 15.06
CA ARG A 11 34.71 -0.80 15.60
C ARG A 11 34.07 -2.12 16.01
N ALA A 12 33.91 -2.33 17.31
CA ALA A 12 33.20 -3.49 17.85
C ALA A 12 31.71 -3.45 17.47
N PRO A 13 31.07 -4.61 17.21
CA PRO A 13 29.66 -4.67 16.88
C PRO A 13 28.75 -4.41 18.10
N PRO A 14 27.58 -3.75 17.92
CA PRO A 14 26.66 -3.47 19.02
C PRO A 14 25.89 -4.73 19.46
N GLN A 15 25.73 -4.87 20.78
CA GLN A 15 24.97 -5.94 21.42
C GLN A 15 23.45 -5.71 21.27
N PRO A 16 22.63 -6.76 21.09
CA PRO A 16 21.18 -6.63 21.01
C PRO A 16 20.54 -6.39 22.38
N LEU A 17 19.58 -5.46 22.41
CA LEU A 17 18.74 -5.13 23.56
C LEU A 17 17.85 -6.32 23.96
N GLN A 18 17.94 -6.74 25.22
CA GLN A 18 17.06 -7.74 25.82
C GLN A 18 15.65 -7.16 26.03
N VAL A 19 14.65 -7.73 25.35
CA VAL A 19 13.23 -7.41 25.59
C VAL A 19 12.74 -8.21 26.79
N SER A 20 12.39 -7.49 27.87
CA SER A 20 11.82 -8.06 29.09
C SER A 20 10.36 -8.45 28.87
N SER A 21 10.08 -9.75 28.75
CA SER A 21 8.71 -10.28 28.77
C SER A 21 8.18 -10.30 30.20
N GLN A 22 7.41 -9.27 30.58
CA GLN A 22 6.63 -9.32 31.81
C GLN A 22 5.28 -10.01 31.56
N ALA A 23 5.16 -11.21 32.14
CA ALA A 23 3.97 -12.04 32.10
C ALA A 23 2.81 -11.41 32.90
N ILE A 24 1.72 -11.12 32.20
CA ILE A 24 0.46 -10.69 32.80
C ILE A 24 -0.20 -11.90 33.47
N ARG A 25 -0.13 -11.96 34.80
CA ARG A 25 -0.83 -12.95 35.63
C ARG A 25 -2.36 -12.77 35.46
N ARG A 26 -3.02 -13.73 34.83
CA ARG A 26 -4.48 -13.86 34.87
C ARG A 26 -4.90 -14.27 36.29
N ARG A 27 -5.63 -13.40 37.01
CA ARG A 27 -6.31 -13.79 38.25
C ARG A 27 -7.47 -14.71 37.88
N LYS A 28 -7.37 -15.95 38.33
CA LYS A 28 -8.41 -16.97 38.28
C LYS A 28 -9.49 -16.58 39.28
N ILE A 29 -10.69 -16.29 38.80
CA ILE A 29 -11.88 -16.09 39.64
C ILE A 29 -12.58 -17.45 39.69
N GLU A 30 -12.60 -18.07 40.87
CA GLU A 30 -13.44 -19.23 41.16
C GLU A 30 -14.88 -18.80 41.43
N PRO A 31 -15.89 -19.57 40.98
CA PRO A 31 -17.28 -19.38 41.38
C PRO A 31 -17.57 -20.13 42.68
N SER A 32 -18.10 -19.42 43.68
CA SER A 32 -18.62 -19.99 44.91
C SER A 32 -19.89 -20.83 44.65
N SER A 33 -19.94 -21.93 45.37
CA SER A 33 -20.82 -23.11 45.30
C SER A 33 -22.35 -22.87 45.33
N PRO A 34 -23.14 -23.88 44.89
CA PRO A 34 -24.60 -23.84 44.84
C PRO A 34 -25.22 -24.26 46.18
N LEU A 35 -26.55 -24.07 46.35
CA LEU A 35 -27.51 -25.13 46.72
C LEU A 35 -28.92 -24.55 46.92
N LEU A 36 -29.84 -25.06 46.09
CA LEU A 36 -31.24 -25.44 46.36
C LEU A 36 -32.10 -24.57 47.29
N ARG A 37 -33.25 -24.12 46.77
CA ARG A 37 -34.56 -24.73 47.10
C ARG A 37 -35.71 -24.12 46.29
N ARG A 38 -36.64 -25.01 45.98
CA ARG A 38 -37.87 -24.85 45.21
C ARG A 38 -39.03 -24.56 46.18
N CYS A 39 -39.89 -23.60 45.83
CA CYS A 39 -41.37 -23.58 46.01
C CYS A 39 -41.88 -22.21 45.55
N SER A 40 -42.59 -22.12 44.41
CA SER A 40 -44.06 -21.95 44.29
C SER A 40 -44.64 -20.75 45.07
N ARG A 41 -45.57 -19.91 44.60
CA ARG A 41 -46.31 -19.64 43.36
C ARG A 41 -47.33 -18.57 43.81
N THR A 42 -47.56 -17.50 43.03
CA THR A 42 -48.81 -16.71 42.85
C THR A 42 -48.39 -15.31 42.34
N ARG A 43 -48.23 -15.07 41.04
CA ARG A 43 -49.25 -14.68 40.03
C ARG A 43 -50.11 -13.49 40.45
N SER A 44 -49.68 -12.29 40.06
CA SER A 44 -50.56 -11.14 39.76
C SER A 44 -50.01 -10.46 38.50
N THR A 45 -50.69 -10.70 37.37
CA THR A 45 -50.35 -10.10 36.06
C THR A 45 -51.57 -9.36 35.55
N GLU A 46 -51.78 -8.17 36.10
CA GLU A 46 -52.66 -7.15 35.55
C GLU A 46 -51.77 -6.10 34.89
N MET A 47 -51.18 -6.44 33.74
CA MET A 47 -50.70 -5.46 32.76
C MET A 47 -50.74 -6.10 31.36
N TRP A 48 -51.90 -5.85 30.76
CA TRP A 48 -52.01 -5.33 29.40
C TRP A 48 -51.65 -6.23 28.21
N LYS A 49 -52.73 -6.44 27.45
CA LYS A 49 -52.88 -7.06 26.13
C LYS A 49 -51.95 -6.49 25.03
N HIS A 50 -51.05 -5.55 25.33
CA HIS A 50 -50.04 -5.02 24.40
C HIS A 50 -48.90 -6.01 24.11
N HIS A 51 -48.66 -7.00 24.97
CA HIS A 51 -47.59 -8.00 24.76
C HIS A 51 -47.84 -8.99 23.62
N ARG A 52 -49.09 -9.19 23.15
CA ARG A 52 -49.34 -10.10 22.02
C ARG A 52 -49.03 -9.48 20.66
N VAL A 53 -49.21 -8.17 20.50
CA VAL A 53 -48.98 -7.48 19.22
C VAL A 53 -47.54 -6.95 19.13
N LEU A 54 -46.95 -6.48 20.24
CA LEU A 54 -45.54 -6.08 20.28
C LEU A 54 -44.58 -7.23 19.93
N GLY A 55 -44.91 -8.46 20.34
CA GLY A 55 -44.12 -9.65 19.96
C GLY A 55 -44.12 -9.90 18.46
N SER A 56 -45.26 -9.69 17.78
CA SER A 56 -45.37 -9.88 16.33
C SER A 56 -44.63 -8.80 15.54
N VAL A 57 -44.68 -7.53 15.97
CA VAL A 57 -43.94 -6.44 15.29
C VAL A 57 -42.43 -6.60 15.49
N ALA A 58 -41.98 -6.97 16.70
CA ALA A 58 -40.57 -7.27 16.96
C ALA A 58 -40.08 -8.49 16.16
N ALA A 59 -40.90 -9.56 16.07
CA ALA A 59 -40.59 -10.72 15.24
C ALA A 59 -40.57 -10.39 13.74
N LEU A 60 -41.46 -9.52 13.27
CA LEU A 60 -41.48 -9.05 11.87
C LEU A 60 -40.27 -8.19 11.54
N LEU A 61 -39.85 -7.29 12.44
CA LEU A 61 -38.64 -6.48 12.29
C LEU A 61 -37.36 -7.35 12.34
N LEU A 62 -37.32 -8.39 13.18
CA LEU A 62 -36.22 -9.34 13.23
C LEU A 62 -36.13 -10.18 11.94
N LEU A 63 -37.26 -10.63 11.39
CA LEU A 63 -37.33 -11.32 10.10
C LEU A 63 -36.94 -10.38 8.94
N LEU A 64 -37.37 -9.12 8.95
CA LEU A 64 -36.99 -8.14 7.94
C LEU A 64 -35.47 -7.87 7.96
N ALA A 65 -34.86 -7.78 9.14
CA ALA A 65 -33.42 -7.60 9.31
C ALA A 65 -32.58 -8.80 8.83
N LEU A 66 -33.14 -10.02 8.86
CA LEU A 66 -32.47 -11.23 8.36
C LEU A 66 -32.56 -11.38 6.83
N VAL A 67 -33.55 -10.77 6.16
CA VAL A 67 -33.72 -10.84 4.69
C VAL A 67 -32.94 -9.74 3.95
N LEU A 68 -32.68 -8.59 4.58
CA LEU A 68 -31.89 -7.49 4.01
C LEU A 68 -30.43 -7.82 3.63
N PRO A 69 -29.65 -8.62 4.39
CA PRO A 69 -28.26 -8.92 4.00
C PRO A 69 -28.14 -9.83 2.77
N SER A 70 -29.20 -10.55 2.37
CA SER A 70 -29.18 -11.39 1.17
C SER A 70 -29.22 -10.61 -0.15
N ILE A 71 -29.73 -9.37 -0.16
CA ILE A 71 -29.74 -8.53 -1.37
C ILE A 71 -28.36 -7.90 -1.62
N GLN A 72 -27.57 -7.67 -0.57
CA GLN A 72 -26.26 -7.01 -0.70
C GLN A 72 -25.14 -7.93 -1.21
N THR A 73 -25.30 -9.25 -1.15
CA THR A 73 -24.24 -10.17 -1.61
C THR A 73 -24.14 -10.29 -3.13
N GLN A 74 -25.14 -9.83 -3.90
CA GLN A 74 -25.11 -9.93 -5.38
C GLN A 74 -24.38 -8.75 -6.06
N LYS A 75 -24.22 -7.59 -5.42
CA LYS A 75 -23.55 -6.42 -6.05
C LYS A 75 -22.03 -6.46 -5.96
N GLN A 76 -21.45 -7.30 -5.10
CA GLN A 76 -19.99 -7.40 -4.96
C GLN A 76 -19.34 -8.31 -6.00
N SER A 77 -20.08 -9.22 -6.63
CA SER A 77 -19.53 -10.15 -7.62
C SER A 77 -19.02 -9.45 -8.90
N ALA A 78 -19.65 -8.36 -9.35
CA ALA A 78 -19.19 -7.61 -10.51
C ALA A 78 -17.92 -6.78 -10.23
N ARG A 79 -17.71 -6.35 -8.96
CA ARG A 79 -16.48 -5.64 -8.56
C ARG A 79 -15.34 -6.61 -8.26
N GLU A 80 -15.64 -7.81 -7.79
CA GLU A 80 -14.65 -8.85 -7.57
C GLU A 80 -14.20 -9.49 -8.91
N LYS A 81 -15.10 -9.64 -9.89
CA LYS A 81 -14.69 -10.05 -11.25
C LYS A 81 -13.88 -8.99 -12.01
N ALA A 82 -14.03 -7.71 -11.68
CA ALA A 82 -13.15 -6.65 -12.21
C ALA A 82 -11.81 -6.56 -11.47
N ALA A 83 -11.76 -6.89 -10.17
CA ALA A 83 -10.52 -6.98 -9.41
C ALA A 83 -9.70 -8.23 -9.77
N MET A 84 -10.36 -9.32 -10.21
CA MET A 84 -9.73 -10.58 -10.61
C MET A 84 -9.28 -10.62 -12.09
N ALA A 85 -9.25 -9.47 -12.78
CA ALA A 85 -8.57 -9.34 -14.08
C ALA A 85 -7.21 -8.62 -13.96
N ALA A 86 -6.93 -8.02 -12.80
CA ALA A 86 -5.60 -7.53 -12.44
C ALA A 86 -4.95 -8.58 -11.52
N GLU A 87 -4.61 -9.73 -12.10
CA GLU A 87 -3.63 -10.62 -11.46
C GLU A 87 -2.38 -9.75 -11.15
N PRO A 88 -1.84 -9.72 -9.92
CA PRO A 88 -0.47 -9.27 -9.74
C PRO A 88 0.37 -10.32 -10.45
N ALA A 89 0.59 -10.11 -11.75
CA ALA A 89 1.47 -10.91 -12.58
C ALA A 89 2.69 -11.20 -11.71
N ARG A 90 2.87 -12.48 -11.37
CA ARG A 90 3.97 -12.94 -10.52
C ARG A 90 5.21 -12.22 -11.03
N ARG A 91 5.72 -11.24 -10.27
CA ARG A 91 6.81 -10.38 -10.72
C ARG A 91 8.01 -11.30 -10.90
N LEU A 92 8.23 -11.75 -12.13
CA LEU A 92 9.36 -12.60 -12.47
C LEU A 92 10.61 -11.77 -12.16
N ALA A 93 11.44 -12.27 -11.24
CA ALA A 93 12.68 -11.59 -10.87
C ALA A 93 13.52 -11.36 -12.14
N GLY A 94 13.92 -10.12 -12.38
CA GLY A 94 14.75 -9.72 -13.53
C GLY A 94 13.99 -9.30 -14.79
N GLY A 95 12.69 -9.57 -14.94
CA GLY A 95 11.90 -9.13 -16.10
C GLY A 95 11.54 -7.64 -16.05
N ILE A 96 11.55 -6.95 -17.20
CA ILE A 96 11.00 -5.60 -17.33
C ILE A 96 9.48 -5.73 -17.47
N VAL A 97 8.75 -5.14 -16.53
CA VAL A 97 7.28 -5.18 -16.47
C VAL A 97 6.74 -3.77 -16.76
N ASP A 98 5.86 -3.67 -17.76
CA ASP A 98 5.15 -2.43 -18.05
C ASP A 98 4.13 -2.14 -16.94
N SER A 99 4.23 -0.96 -16.34
CA SER A 99 3.39 -0.51 -15.23
C SER A 99 2.30 0.43 -15.75
N LEU A 100 1.35 -0.15 -16.49
CA LEU A 100 0.24 0.56 -17.11
C LEU A 100 -0.65 1.23 -16.06
N GLY A 101 -1.03 2.49 -16.29
CA GLY A 101 -1.98 3.22 -15.44
C GLY A 101 -1.34 3.84 -14.18
N ARG A 102 -0.02 3.74 -14.03
CA ARG A 102 0.75 4.34 -12.93
C ARG A 102 1.41 5.66 -13.31
N GLU A 103 1.09 6.22 -14.47
CA GLU A 103 1.68 7.47 -14.95
C GLU A 103 1.27 8.66 -14.07
N ASN A 104 0.09 8.59 -13.46
CA ASN A 104 -0.45 9.60 -12.54
C ASN A 104 -0.21 9.26 -11.05
N ASP A 105 0.55 8.19 -10.76
CA ASP A 105 0.93 7.85 -9.39
C ASP A 105 1.87 8.95 -8.86
N PRO A 106 1.53 9.64 -7.75
CA PRO A 106 2.36 10.72 -7.21
C PRO A 106 3.80 10.27 -6.97
N TYR A 107 4.00 9.01 -6.57
CA TYR A 107 5.32 8.45 -6.35
C TYR A 107 6.15 8.37 -7.64
N ILE A 108 5.53 8.02 -8.77
CA ILE A 108 6.20 7.99 -10.08
C ILE A 108 6.47 9.42 -10.57
N VAL A 109 5.54 10.34 -10.34
CA VAL A 109 5.72 11.77 -10.66
C VAL A 109 6.90 12.34 -9.86
N ASP A 110 7.06 11.97 -8.60
CA ASP A 110 8.19 12.39 -7.77
C ASP A 110 9.52 11.81 -8.28
N LEU A 111 9.54 10.55 -8.72
CA LEU A 111 10.71 9.95 -9.38
C LEU A 111 11.07 10.66 -10.68
N ALA A 112 10.07 11.05 -11.48
CA ALA A 112 10.28 11.84 -12.69
C ALA A 112 10.85 13.23 -12.39
N ARG A 113 10.30 13.92 -11.37
CA ARG A 113 10.82 15.22 -10.90
C ARG A 113 12.25 15.11 -10.40
N PHE A 114 12.56 14.04 -9.66
CA PHE A 114 13.92 13.74 -9.20
C PHE A 114 14.87 13.57 -10.39
N ALA A 115 14.50 12.76 -11.40
CA ALA A 115 15.32 12.55 -12.58
C ALA A 115 15.63 13.85 -13.33
N VAL A 116 14.61 14.68 -13.58
CA VAL A 116 14.77 15.99 -14.23
C VAL A 116 15.66 16.92 -13.38
N SER A 117 15.43 16.96 -12.07
CA SER A 117 16.20 17.81 -11.17
C SER A 117 17.68 17.42 -11.12
N GLU A 118 17.99 16.13 -11.08
CA GLU A 118 19.38 15.64 -11.10
C GLU A 118 20.06 15.93 -12.44
N HIS A 119 19.37 15.68 -13.56
CA HIS A 119 19.90 16.01 -14.88
C HIS A 119 20.17 17.51 -15.04
N ASN A 120 19.26 18.37 -14.58
CA ASN A 120 19.42 19.82 -14.61
C ASN A 120 20.63 20.27 -13.76
N LYS A 121 20.87 19.63 -12.60
CA LYS A 121 22.05 19.90 -11.75
C LYS A 121 23.36 19.50 -12.42
N GLU A 122 23.40 18.35 -13.09
CA GLU A 122 24.62 17.83 -13.74
C GLU A 122 24.93 18.54 -15.06
N GLY A 123 23.89 18.84 -15.85
CA GLY A 123 24.01 19.40 -17.20
C GLY A 123 23.89 20.92 -17.28
N ASN A 124 23.61 21.62 -16.17
CA ASN A 124 23.21 23.03 -16.17
C ASN A 124 22.07 23.34 -17.17
N THR A 125 21.15 22.38 -17.33
CA THR A 125 19.97 22.51 -18.19
C THR A 125 18.76 22.96 -17.36
N GLN A 126 17.73 23.48 -18.04
CA GLN A 126 16.49 23.95 -17.42
C GLN A 126 15.30 23.23 -18.06
N LEU A 127 15.24 21.91 -17.88
CA LEU A 127 14.10 21.11 -18.33
C LEU A 127 12.97 21.19 -17.32
N GLU A 128 11.74 21.40 -17.80
CA GLU A 128 10.53 21.36 -16.97
C GLU A 128 9.72 20.10 -17.24
N LEU A 129 9.32 19.37 -16.20
CA LEU A 129 8.48 18.18 -16.34
C LEU A 129 7.03 18.59 -16.65
N GLU A 130 6.52 18.21 -17.83
CA GLU A 130 5.12 18.40 -18.20
C GLU A 130 4.27 17.20 -17.76
N LYS A 131 4.65 15.99 -18.19
CA LYS A 131 3.85 14.78 -17.96
C LYS A 131 4.69 13.50 -18.02
N VAL A 132 4.26 12.46 -17.30
CA VAL A 132 4.76 11.09 -17.45
C VAL A 132 3.91 10.34 -18.50
N VAL A 133 4.57 9.71 -19.47
CA VAL A 133 3.91 9.04 -20.61
C VAL A 133 3.88 7.53 -20.44
N LYS A 134 5.00 6.93 -20.02
CA LYS A 134 5.12 5.47 -19.83
C LYS A 134 6.00 5.16 -18.64
N VAL A 135 5.70 4.05 -17.98
CA VAL A 135 6.44 3.58 -16.81
C VAL A 135 6.68 2.09 -16.95
N LYS A 136 7.92 1.67 -16.77
CA LYS A 136 8.29 0.26 -16.64
C LYS A 136 9.10 0.06 -15.38
N GLU A 137 8.99 -1.13 -14.80
CA GLU A 137 9.68 -1.51 -13.58
C GLU A 137 10.49 -2.78 -13.82
N GLN A 138 11.69 -2.83 -13.24
CA GLN A 138 12.50 -4.03 -13.22
C GLN A 138 13.04 -4.26 -11.81
N ALA A 139 12.88 -5.48 -11.32
CA ALA A 139 13.51 -5.94 -10.08
C ALA A 139 14.97 -6.31 -10.36
N VAL A 140 15.91 -5.59 -9.75
CA VAL A 140 17.37 -5.82 -9.86
C VAL A 140 17.94 -5.87 -8.44
N ALA A 141 19.13 -5.31 -8.17
CA ALA A 141 19.62 -5.01 -6.83
C ALA A 141 18.92 -3.76 -6.26
N GLY A 142 17.59 -3.75 -6.34
CA GLY A 142 16.71 -2.64 -5.99
C GLY A 142 15.47 -2.67 -6.88
N ARG A 143 14.91 -1.50 -7.14
CA ARG A 143 13.88 -1.26 -8.15
C ARG A 143 14.43 -0.29 -9.18
N LEU A 144 14.50 -0.72 -10.43
CA LEU A 144 14.87 0.13 -11.55
C LEU A 144 13.61 0.56 -12.29
N TYR A 145 13.37 1.86 -12.35
CA TYR A 145 12.24 2.48 -13.03
C TYR A 145 12.70 3.04 -14.37
N TYR A 146 12.00 2.67 -15.44
CA TYR A 146 12.14 3.23 -16.77
C TYR A 146 10.96 4.16 -17.00
N ILE A 147 11.20 5.46 -16.97
CA ILE A 147 10.15 6.46 -17.02
C ILE A 147 10.33 7.26 -18.31
N THR A 148 9.36 7.17 -19.21
CA THR A 148 9.28 8.06 -20.36
C THR A 148 8.52 9.31 -19.94
N ILE A 149 9.20 10.45 -19.96
CA ILE A 149 8.66 11.74 -19.56
C ILE A 149 8.59 12.68 -20.75
N GLN A 150 7.60 13.55 -20.73
CA GLN A 150 7.48 14.70 -21.61
C GLN A 150 7.98 15.92 -20.84
N VAL A 151 8.99 16.58 -21.39
CA VAL A 151 9.58 17.78 -20.81
C VAL A 151 9.43 18.95 -21.77
N ASP A 152 9.32 20.14 -21.21
CA ASP A 152 9.43 21.39 -21.94
C ASP A 152 10.87 21.88 -21.87
N GLU A 153 11.48 22.06 -23.04
CA GLU A 153 12.80 22.66 -23.21
C GLU A 153 12.63 23.98 -23.98
N GLY A 154 12.44 25.08 -23.23
CA GLY A 154 12.34 26.42 -23.82
C GLY A 154 11.13 26.63 -24.74
N GLY A 155 10.00 25.98 -24.45
CA GLY A 155 8.77 26.01 -25.23
C GLY A 155 8.61 24.83 -26.20
N ALA A 156 9.63 23.99 -26.35
CA ALA A 156 9.60 22.81 -27.21
C ALA A 156 9.37 21.54 -26.37
N LYS A 157 8.27 20.83 -26.66
CA LYS A 157 7.92 19.58 -25.98
C LYS A 157 8.72 18.42 -26.57
N LYS A 158 9.54 17.79 -25.73
CA LYS A 158 10.38 16.64 -26.10
C LYS A 158 10.15 15.47 -25.16
N LEU A 159 10.36 14.25 -25.68
CA LEU A 159 10.27 13.03 -24.89
C LEU A 159 11.66 12.57 -24.47
N TYR A 160 11.80 12.23 -23.20
CA TYR A 160 13.02 11.69 -22.62
C TYR A 160 12.72 10.37 -21.90
N GLU A 161 13.69 9.47 -21.92
CA GLU A 161 13.70 8.25 -21.12
C GLU A 161 14.67 8.42 -19.96
N ALA A 162 14.14 8.32 -18.75
CA ALA A 162 14.89 8.37 -17.50
C ALA A 162 14.93 6.99 -16.85
N LYS A 163 16.11 6.57 -16.41
CA LYS A 163 16.32 5.35 -15.63
C LYS A 163 16.68 5.71 -14.20
N VAL A 164 15.81 5.37 -13.25
CA VAL A 164 16.02 5.69 -11.82
C VAL A 164 16.11 4.41 -11.01
N LEU A 165 17.21 4.24 -10.28
CA LEU A 165 17.41 3.11 -9.37
C LEU A 165 17.09 3.53 -7.94
N GLU A 166 16.24 2.75 -7.28
CA GLU A 166 15.93 2.89 -5.86
C GLU A 166 16.33 1.62 -5.08
N GLN A 167 17.03 1.81 -3.97
CA GLN A 167 17.46 0.76 -3.05
C GLN A 167 16.94 1.06 -1.65
N LEU A 168 15.80 0.46 -1.29
CA LEU A 168 15.11 0.69 -0.02
C LEU A 168 15.92 0.29 1.22
N TRP A 169 16.85 -0.65 1.11
CA TRP A 169 17.69 -1.07 2.25
C TRP A 169 18.90 -0.17 2.49
N LEU A 170 19.23 0.72 1.55
CA LEU A 170 20.29 1.72 1.68
C LEU A 170 19.74 3.15 1.72
N ASP A 171 18.42 3.32 1.54
CA ASP A 171 17.76 4.62 1.35
C ASP A 171 18.40 5.45 0.21
N VAL A 172 18.90 4.76 -0.82
CA VAL A 172 19.56 5.40 -1.98
C VAL A 172 18.59 5.47 -3.16
N LYS A 173 18.47 6.66 -3.76
CA LYS A 173 17.83 6.91 -5.05
C LYS A 173 18.85 7.55 -5.97
N LYS A 174 19.03 7.02 -7.17
CA LYS A 174 20.04 7.51 -8.12
C LYS A 174 19.50 7.51 -9.55
N LEU A 175 19.77 8.60 -10.28
CA LEU A 175 19.61 8.66 -11.73
C LEU A 175 20.74 7.86 -12.39
N VAL A 176 20.38 6.80 -13.10
CA VAL A 176 21.32 5.93 -13.81
C VAL A 176 21.58 6.47 -15.20
N GLU A 177 20.53 6.89 -15.90
CA GLU A 177 20.61 7.35 -17.29
C GLU A 177 19.47 8.32 -17.58
N PHE A 178 19.74 9.32 -18.41
CA PHE A 178 18.75 10.27 -18.91
C PHE A 178 19.07 10.58 -20.37
N LYS A 179 18.20 10.15 -21.29
CA LYS A 179 18.42 10.30 -22.73
C LYS A 179 17.14 10.69 -23.48
N PRO A 180 17.24 11.34 -24.65
CA PRO A 180 16.08 11.55 -25.51
C PRO A 180 15.45 10.21 -25.89
N ALA A 181 14.12 10.15 -25.92
CA ALA A 181 13.40 8.94 -26.32
C ALA A 181 13.42 8.80 -27.85
N GLU A 182 13.90 7.66 -28.35
CA GLU A 182 14.16 7.38 -29.78
C GLU A 182 12.89 7.19 -30.64
N GLY A 183 11.72 7.59 -30.13
CA GLY A 183 10.41 7.45 -30.79
C GLY A 183 9.64 8.75 -30.95
N ALA A 184 10.28 9.92 -30.75
CA ALA A 184 9.68 11.22 -31.03
C ALA A 184 9.62 11.50 -32.55
N SER A 185 8.96 10.62 -33.31
CA SER A 185 8.32 11.08 -34.54
C SER A 185 7.00 11.72 -34.09
N PRO A 186 6.85 13.05 -34.22
CA PRO A 186 5.52 13.64 -34.10
C PRO A 186 4.71 13.02 -35.23
N ASN A 187 3.67 12.25 -34.89
CA ASN A 187 2.72 11.81 -35.90
C ASN A 187 2.20 13.07 -36.62
N VAL A 188 2.47 13.10 -37.93
CA VAL A 188 1.96 14.03 -38.94
C VAL A 188 0.44 14.12 -38.88
#